data_AF-A0A9D3SKR4-F1
#
_entry.id   AF-A0A9D3SKR4-F1
#
_cell.length_a   1.000
_cell.length_b   1.000
_cell.length_c   1.000
_cell.angle_alpha   90.00
_cell.angle_beta   90.00
_cell.angle_gamma   90.00
#
_symmetry.space_group_name_H-M   'P 1'
#
loop_
_entity.id
_entity.type
_entity.pdbx_description
1 polymer ?
#
loop_
_entity_poly.entity_id
_entity_poly.type
_entity_poly.pdbx_seq_one_letter_code
_entity_poly.pdbx_strand_id
1 'polypeptide(L)'
;MVQPQPYGVNAFQWDMAGEEAVGAASQGSLTNSSQGSLRVPPELAGHEVVSRLLLDNHQLREALKRSNDALKNRCEEMEGWQRRSREEREFLSGKFRDARALVERLAQENKNLLGKLNSNGSQVVPQGVDVGTETACQNRNQESSRADSNGLSDDPNDLAVSERKVDTEQDTDRQAMPRSLPSEGSNDILRILKSHKEKLEEGMRELKRRNEELDKAKMEREKEIECLHNTVDQLRFKLMQLTQTGAVTEETFQKTNAYTVSPERYRELQEKLNLLEQNTMQRDRTEALLKQKEKDYIQLTKDSEALRAQVTSLLGELKERQASLDKCEEDKRRLEERLCCKTENLQTLERDMEEQKKQHCVTVDKFLLQTQNLEAALKKERGVIVEERRKLAQLQHAYTCLFQDYDTKLKTEKLANHRSGETETLSHRLEEAEKALALKQAHIDKLKEELEQQRTLQETIEVLTAQAEIYKSDFQAERRAREELNQKKEELQEKLNQTLTELNLHKQEKMQQRHMDSYRPLPPPAVIPGGGGIQQPNRNEYQCPKCQYNAPDMDTLQIHVMDCIQ
;
A
#
# COMPACT_ATOMS: atom_id res chain seq x y z
N MET A 1 -69.47 5.13 82.89
CA MET A 1 -68.95 6.18 83.77
C MET A 1 -67.46 6.32 83.55
N VAL A 2 -67.03 7.53 83.15
CA VAL A 2 -65.79 8.23 83.56
C VAL A 2 -64.43 7.54 83.29
N GLN A 3 -63.72 8.06 82.28
CA GLN A 3 -62.26 8.31 82.29
C GLN A 3 -61.96 9.59 83.14
N PRO A 4 -60.75 9.88 83.68
CA PRO A 4 -59.43 9.68 83.01
C PRO A 4 -58.16 9.37 83.88
N GLN A 5 -57.12 8.85 83.18
CA GLN A 5 -55.63 8.96 83.22
C GLN A 5 -54.81 9.62 84.37
N PRO A 6 -53.44 9.61 84.40
CA PRO A 6 -52.40 8.82 83.66
C PRO A 6 -51.21 8.33 84.56
N TYR A 7 -50.22 7.57 84.04
CA TYR A 7 -48.76 7.76 84.28
C TYR A 7 -47.93 6.73 83.49
N GLY A 8 -46.90 7.21 82.76
CA GLY A 8 -45.73 6.40 82.37
C GLY A 8 -45.56 6.03 80.90
N VAL A 9 -45.54 7.00 79.98
CA VAL A 9 -45.04 6.81 78.61
C VAL A 9 -43.51 6.99 78.62
N ASN A 10 -42.75 5.89 78.54
CA ASN A 10 -41.38 5.93 78.02
C ASN A 10 -41.48 5.86 76.49
N ALA A 11 -41.70 7.01 75.85
CA ALA A 11 -41.58 7.15 74.40
C ALA A 11 -40.10 7.26 74.05
N PHE A 12 -39.51 6.18 73.57
CA PHE A 12 -38.30 6.25 72.75
C PHE A 12 -38.68 6.93 71.43
N GLN A 13 -38.59 8.25 71.41
CA GLN A 13 -38.82 9.10 70.25
C GLN A 13 -37.59 9.02 69.34
N TRP A 14 -37.69 8.23 68.27
CA TRP A 14 -36.71 8.29 67.18
C TRP A 14 -37.05 9.51 66.32
N ASP A 15 -36.30 10.60 66.51
CA ASP A 15 -36.44 11.80 65.69
C ASP A 15 -35.99 11.51 64.26
N MET A 16 -36.98 11.34 63.37
CA MET A 16 -36.82 11.29 61.91
C MET A 16 -37.07 12.68 61.32
N ALA A 17 -36.41 13.71 61.86
CA ALA A 17 -36.50 15.07 61.33
C ALA A 17 -35.48 15.27 60.20
N GLY A 18 -35.93 15.11 58.96
CA GLY A 18 -35.29 15.76 57.82
C GLY A 18 -35.77 17.20 57.77
N GLU A 19 -34.94 18.16 58.17
CA GLU A 19 -35.26 19.58 58.06
C GLU A 19 -35.28 20.01 56.58
N GLU A 20 -36.44 20.47 56.12
CA GLU A 20 -36.59 21.22 54.87
C GLU A 20 -36.05 22.64 55.07
N ALA A 21 -34.91 22.95 54.42
CA ALA A 21 -34.45 24.32 54.28
C ALA A 21 -35.00 24.93 52.98
N VAL A 22 -35.98 25.80 53.13
CA VAL A 22 -36.49 26.71 52.10
C VAL A 22 -35.43 27.80 51.83
N GLY A 23 -34.99 27.97 50.57
CA GLY A 23 -34.32 29.22 50.16
C GLY A 23 -33.35 29.17 48.97
N ALA A 24 -33.84 29.60 47.80
CA ALA A 24 -33.16 30.31 46.71
C ALA A 24 -32.15 29.59 45.78
N ALA A 25 -32.30 29.92 44.50
CA ALA A 25 -31.71 29.32 43.30
C ALA A 25 -30.21 29.59 43.10
N SER A 26 -29.47 28.62 42.54
CA SER A 26 -28.81 28.70 41.23
C SER A 26 -27.84 27.54 40.98
N GLN A 27 -27.97 26.95 39.79
CA GLN A 27 -26.97 26.25 38.97
C GLN A 27 -26.01 25.21 39.60
N GLY A 28 -26.20 23.95 39.20
CA GLY A 28 -25.10 22.99 38.98
C GLY A 28 -24.80 22.03 40.14
N SER A 29 -24.86 20.72 39.82
CA SER A 29 -24.42 19.58 40.64
C SER A 29 -25.43 19.02 41.67
N LEU A 30 -26.41 18.27 41.16
CA LEU A 30 -27.28 17.37 41.94
C LEU A 30 -26.55 16.08 42.33
N THR A 31 -25.55 16.18 43.20
CA THR A 31 -24.98 15.01 43.90
C THR A 31 -24.44 15.44 45.25
N ASN A 32 -25.34 15.70 46.20
CA ASN A 32 -25.08 15.52 47.63
C ASN A 32 -26.40 15.70 48.40
N SER A 33 -27.31 14.73 48.25
CA SER A 33 -28.44 14.61 49.17
C SER A 33 -27.92 14.23 50.55
N SER A 34 -28.11 15.16 51.50
CA SER A 34 -28.26 14.97 52.94
C SER A 34 -27.77 13.62 53.51
N GLN A 35 -26.60 13.64 54.15
CA GLN A 35 -26.21 12.62 55.11
C GLN A 35 -27.16 12.69 56.33
N GLY A 36 -28.31 12.01 56.24
CA GLY A 36 -29.16 11.71 57.39
C GLY A 36 -28.44 10.70 58.29
N SER A 37 -27.53 11.20 59.13
CA SER A 37 -26.86 10.40 60.16
C SER A 37 -27.86 10.18 61.30
N LEU A 38 -28.33 8.93 61.45
CA LEU A 38 -29.17 8.52 62.57
C LEU A 38 -28.34 8.64 63.85
N ARG A 39 -28.63 9.65 64.68
CA ARG A 39 -27.94 9.85 65.96
C ARG A 39 -28.47 8.84 66.97
N VAL A 40 -27.60 7.93 67.39
CA VAL A 40 -27.93 6.88 68.38
C VAL A 40 -27.99 7.52 69.77
N PRO A 41 -29.05 7.28 70.56
CA PRO A 41 -29.12 7.73 71.95
C PRO A 41 -27.93 7.21 72.79
N PRO A 42 -27.36 8.01 73.70
CA PRO A 42 -26.18 7.62 74.48
C PRO A 42 -26.35 6.33 75.28
N GLU A 43 -27.57 5.99 75.70
CA GLU A 43 -27.84 4.76 76.46
C GLU A 43 -27.70 3.47 75.64
N LEU A 44 -27.77 3.56 74.30
CA LEU A 44 -27.73 2.42 73.38
C LEU A 44 -26.43 2.32 72.57
N ALA A 45 -25.55 3.33 72.68
CA ALA A 45 -24.31 3.41 71.93
C ALA A 45 -23.30 2.29 72.27
N GLY A 46 -23.42 1.66 73.44
CA GLY A 46 -22.58 0.54 73.88
C GLY A 46 -23.16 -0.86 73.63
N HIS A 47 -24.36 -0.97 73.05
CA HIS A 47 -25.00 -2.27 72.85
C HIS A 47 -24.56 -2.90 71.52
N GLU A 48 -23.89 -4.04 71.55
CA GLU A 48 -23.28 -4.70 70.37
C GLU A 48 -24.26 -4.91 69.20
N VAL A 49 -25.52 -5.25 69.51
CA VAL A 49 -26.58 -5.42 68.49
C VAL A 49 -26.88 -4.11 67.77
N VAL A 50 -26.85 -2.98 68.48
CA VAL A 50 -27.10 -1.66 67.90
C VAL A 50 -25.94 -1.25 67.01
N SER A 51 -24.69 -1.48 67.44
CA SER A 51 -23.51 -1.25 66.60
C SER A 51 -23.51 -2.10 65.32
N ARG A 52 -23.94 -3.36 65.41
CA ARG A 52 -24.08 -4.25 64.25
C ARG A 52 -25.15 -3.75 63.28
N LEU A 53 -26.34 -3.40 63.77
CA LEU A 53 -27.42 -2.87 62.95
C LEU A 53 -27.05 -1.55 62.25
N LEU A 54 -26.27 -0.69 62.90
CA LEU A 54 -25.77 0.55 62.28
C LEU A 54 -24.76 0.27 61.18
N LEU A 55 -23.85 -0.69 61.40
CA LEU A 55 -22.90 -1.12 60.37
C LEU A 55 -23.64 -1.72 59.17
N ASP A 56 -24.62 -2.59 59.42
CA ASP A 56 -25.43 -3.20 58.38
C ASP A 56 -26.27 -2.15 57.63
N ASN A 57 -26.85 -1.16 58.32
CA ASN A 57 -27.56 -0.05 57.68
C ASN A 57 -26.63 0.82 56.81
N HIS A 58 -25.41 1.08 57.29
CA HIS A 58 -24.40 1.79 56.52
C HIS A 58 -24.00 1.00 55.27
N GLN A 59 -23.76 -0.30 55.40
CA GLN A 59 -23.45 -1.19 54.27
C GLN A 59 -24.60 -1.25 53.26
N LEU A 60 -25.85 -1.31 53.72
CA LEU A 60 -27.04 -1.28 52.86
C LEU A 60 -27.16 0.04 52.09
N ARG A 61 -26.93 1.19 52.75
CA ARG A 61 -26.93 2.50 52.09
C ARG A 61 -25.85 2.60 51.03
N GLU A 62 -24.64 2.13 51.34
CA GLU A 62 -23.53 2.10 50.40
C GLU A 62 -23.79 1.14 49.23
N ALA A 63 -24.39 -0.03 49.49
CA ALA A 63 -24.81 -0.96 48.43
C ALA A 63 -25.88 -0.35 47.53
N LEU A 64 -26.87 0.33 48.12
CA LEU A 64 -27.94 1.01 47.36
C LEU A 64 -27.38 2.17 46.53
N LYS A 65 -26.43 2.93 47.07
CA LYS A 65 -25.74 3.99 46.34
C LYS A 65 -24.97 3.42 45.15
N ARG A 66 -24.16 2.37 45.35
CA ARG A 66 -23.45 1.69 44.26
C ARG A 66 -24.40 1.12 43.20
N SER A 67 -25.54 0.57 43.61
CA SER A 67 -26.57 0.06 42.70
C SER A 67 -27.20 1.19 41.86
N ASN A 68 -27.54 2.31 42.49
CA ASN A 68 -28.06 3.48 41.79
C ASN A 68 -27.04 4.10 40.82
N ASP A 69 -25.78 4.21 41.23
CA ASP A 69 -24.71 4.72 40.37
C ASP A 69 -24.47 3.78 39.18
N ALA A 70 -24.49 2.45 39.41
CA ALA A 70 -24.41 1.47 38.34
C ALA A 70 -25.61 1.56 37.37
N LEU A 71 -26.83 1.79 37.88
CA LEU A 71 -28.01 1.96 37.06
C LEU A 71 -27.92 3.23 36.20
N LYS A 72 -27.47 4.35 36.79
CA LYS A 72 -27.22 5.60 36.05
C LYS A 72 -26.22 5.39 34.92
N ASN A 73 -25.09 4.75 35.22
CA ASN A 73 -24.08 4.45 34.20
C ASN A 73 -24.67 3.59 33.06
N ARG A 74 -25.48 2.57 33.38
CA ARG A 74 -26.16 1.75 32.36
C ARG A 74 -27.17 2.53 31.53
N CYS A 75 -27.90 3.47 32.14
CA CYS A 75 -28.81 4.37 31.41
C CYS A 75 -28.02 5.28 30.45
N GLU A 76 -26.94 5.90 30.92
CA GLU A 76 -26.08 6.76 30.09
C GLU A 76 -25.42 5.98 28.94
N GLU A 77 -24.96 4.74 29.19
CA GLU A 77 -24.44 3.84 28.16
C GLU A 77 -25.50 3.49 27.12
N MET A 78 -26.73 3.22 27.55
CA MET A 78 -27.86 2.88 26.67
C MET A 78 -28.24 4.07 25.80
N GLU A 79 -28.34 5.28 26.37
CA GLU A 79 -28.57 6.52 25.61
C GLU A 79 -27.42 6.81 24.63
N GLY A 80 -26.17 6.60 25.07
CA GLY A 80 -24.99 6.73 24.21
C GLY A 80 -25.01 5.74 23.05
N TRP A 81 -25.39 4.49 23.30
CA TRP A 81 -25.56 3.48 22.25
C TRP A 81 -26.69 3.84 21.29
N GLN A 82 -27.83 4.31 21.80
CA GLN A 82 -28.97 4.72 20.98
C GLN A 82 -28.61 5.93 20.08
N ARG A 83 -27.83 6.88 20.60
CA ARG A 83 -27.32 8.02 19.84
C ARG A 83 -26.39 7.58 18.71
N ARG A 84 -25.39 6.73 19.01
CA ARG A 84 -24.49 6.16 18.00
C ARG A 84 -25.23 5.36 16.93
N SER A 85 -26.22 4.55 17.33
CA SER A 85 -27.04 3.78 16.41
C SER A 85 -27.87 4.68 15.47
N ARG A 86 -28.36 5.82 15.98
CA ARG A 86 -29.02 6.83 15.16
C ARG A 86 -28.06 7.48 14.17
N GLU A 87 -26.89 7.93 14.63
CA GLU A 87 -25.86 8.55 13.79
C GLU A 87 -25.38 7.59 12.68
N GLU A 88 -25.18 6.31 13.00
CA GLU A 88 -24.81 5.28 12.03
C GLU A 88 -25.91 5.05 10.99
N ARG A 89 -27.18 4.99 11.42
CA ARG A 89 -28.32 4.87 10.49
C ARG A 89 -28.40 6.08 9.56
N GLU A 90 -28.23 7.28 10.09
CA GLU A 90 -28.22 8.52 9.31
C GLU A 90 -27.07 8.53 8.30
N PHE A 91 -25.86 8.14 8.73
CA PHE A 91 -24.70 7.99 7.87
C PHE A 91 -24.94 7.00 6.73
N LEU A 92 -25.41 5.79 7.05
CA LEU A 92 -25.73 4.77 6.05
C LEU A 92 -26.82 5.27 5.09
N SER A 93 -27.88 5.91 5.60
CA SER A 93 -28.94 6.46 4.76
C SER A 93 -28.43 7.54 3.80
N GLY A 94 -27.46 8.36 4.24
CA GLY A 94 -26.75 9.32 3.40
C GLY A 94 -25.95 8.62 2.31
N LYS A 95 -25.15 7.60 2.66
CA LYS A 95 -24.38 6.81 1.69
C LYS A 95 -25.26 6.12 0.66
N PHE A 96 -26.41 5.57 1.07
CA PHE A 96 -27.38 4.99 0.14
C PHE A 96 -28.01 6.05 -0.77
N ARG A 97 -28.24 7.27 -0.29
CA ARG A 97 -28.71 8.38 -1.12
C ARG A 97 -27.66 8.76 -2.16
N ASP A 98 -26.41 8.91 -1.75
CA ASP A 98 -25.29 9.24 -2.65
C ASP A 98 -25.08 8.15 -3.71
N ALA A 99 -25.13 6.88 -3.30
CA ALA A 99 -25.02 5.73 -4.21
C ALA A 99 -26.18 5.72 -5.23
N ARG A 100 -27.41 5.96 -4.79
CA ARG A 100 -28.56 6.08 -5.71
C ARG A 100 -28.38 7.23 -6.70
N ALA A 101 -27.98 8.41 -6.23
CA ALA A 101 -27.71 9.55 -7.09
C ALA A 101 -26.58 9.27 -8.11
N LEU A 102 -25.55 8.52 -7.72
CA LEU A 102 -24.51 8.08 -8.66
C LEU A 102 -25.06 7.11 -9.71
N VAL A 103 -25.85 6.12 -9.31
CA VAL A 103 -26.47 5.16 -10.24
C VAL A 103 -27.40 5.87 -11.20
N GLU A 104 -28.22 6.83 -10.74
CA GLU A 104 -29.08 7.64 -11.59
C GLU A 104 -28.29 8.46 -12.61
N ARG A 105 -27.18 9.09 -12.19
CA ARG A 105 -26.29 9.81 -13.11
C ARG A 105 -25.68 8.88 -14.15
N LEU A 106 -25.12 7.75 -13.73
CA LEU A 106 -24.55 6.75 -14.65
C LEU A 106 -25.62 6.18 -15.59
N ALA A 107 -26.84 5.97 -15.12
CA ALA A 107 -27.95 5.54 -15.97
C ALA A 107 -28.32 6.61 -17.00
N GLN A 108 -28.30 7.89 -16.62
CA GLN A 108 -28.55 8.99 -17.54
C GLN A 108 -27.41 9.15 -18.56
N GLU A 109 -26.15 9.03 -18.14
CA GLU A 109 -24.99 9.01 -19.02
C GLU A 109 -25.05 7.83 -20.00
N ASN A 110 -25.38 6.63 -19.52
CA ASN A 110 -25.58 5.46 -20.37
C ASN A 110 -26.71 5.69 -21.37
N LYS A 111 -27.85 6.26 -20.97
CA LYS A 111 -28.93 6.65 -21.90
C LYS A 111 -28.44 7.67 -22.94
N ASN A 112 -27.64 8.65 -22.53
CA ASN A 112 -27.08 9.65 -23.45
C ASN A 112 -26.07 9.02 -24.42
N LEU A 113 -25.23 8.10 -23.97
CA LEU A 113 -24.28 7.35 -24.80
C LEU A 113 -25.00 6.41 -25.77
N LEU A 114 -26.02 5.68 -25.31
CA LEU A 114 -26.91 4.87 -26.16
C LEU A 114 -27.63 5.74 -27.19
N GLY A 115 -28.10 6.92 -26.82
CA GLY A 115 -28.69 7.89 -27.74
C GLY A 115 -27.71 8.34 -28.82
N LYS A 116 -26.45 8.62 -28.45
CA LYS A 116 -25.38 8.98 -29.38
C LYS A 116 -24.96 7.83 -30.30
N LEU A 117 -24.94 6.60 -29.79
CA LEU A 117 -24.65 5.40 -30.58
C LEU A 117 -25.78 5.09 -31.56
N ASN A 118 -27.04 5.24 -31.14
CA ASN A 118 -28.19 5.06 -32.02
C ASN A 118 -28.31 6.18 -33.08
N SER A 119 -27.94 7.43 -32.75
CA SER A 119 -27.86 8.50 -33.77
C SER A 119 -26.71 8.29 -34.77
N ASN A 120 -25.65 7.59 -34.36
CA ASN A 120 -24.52 7.24 -35.23
C ASN A 120 -24.69 5.86 -35.91
N GLY A 121 -25.76 5.13 -35.60
CA GLY A 121 -26.04 3.76 -36.07
C GLY A 121 -27.02 3.66 -37.24
N SER A 122 -27.44 4.77 -37.86
CA SER A 122 -28.27 4.73 -39.07
C SER A 122 -27.52 4.37 -40.37
N GLN A 123 -26.27 3.92 -40.27
CA GLN A 123 -25.58 3.27 -41.37
C GLN A 123 -24.80 2.07 -40.84
N VAL A 124 -24.93 0.95 -41.56
CA VAL A 124 -24.24 -0.33 -41.38
C VAL A 124 -25.06 -1.43 -40.68
N VAL A 125 -25.68 -2.25 -41.54
CA VAL A 125 -26.05 -3.65 -41.29
C VAL A 125 -24.80 -4.43 -40.84
N PRO A 126 -24.92 -5.37 -39.90
CA PRO A 126 -24.37 -6.69 -40.21
C PRO A 126 -25.23 -7.89 -39.76
N GLN A 127 -25.05 -8.90 -40.59
CA GLN A 127 -25.40 -10.30 -40.52
C GLN A 127 -24.73 -11.00 -39.33
N GLY A 128 -25.35 -12.08 -38.86
CA GLY A 128 -25.22 -12.60 -37.50
C GLY A 128 -23.95 -13.36 -37.13
N VAL A 129 -23.84 -13.63 -35.83
CA VAL A 129 -23.30 -14.89 -35.28
C VAL A 129 -23.99 -15.14 -33.93
N ASP A 130 -24.44 -16.38 -33.77
CA ASP A 130 -24.99 -17.04 -32.60
C ASP A 130 -23.96 -17.13 -31.46
N VAL A 131 -24.31 -16.72 -30.23
CA VAL A 131 -23.90 -17.30 -28.92
C VAL A 131 -24.86 -16.76 -27.86
N GLY A 132 -25.57 -17.66 -27.20
CA GLY A 132 -26.58 -17.36 -26.19
C GLY A 132 -26.04 -16.88 -24.84
N THR A 133 -26.86 -16.10 -24.13
CA THR A 133 -27.11 -16.27 -22.70
C THR A 133 -28.43 -15.56 -22.36
N GLU A 134 -29.44 -16.35 -22.01
CA GLU A 134 -30.73 -15.86 -21.54
C GLU A 134 -30.61 -15.36 -20.10
N THR A 135 -30.84 -14.08 -19.85
CA THR A 135 -31.44 -13.60 -18.59
C THR A 135 -32.15 -12.26 -18.85
N ALA A 136 -33.36 -12.34 -19.37
CA ALA A 136 -34.26 -11.19 -19.46
C ALA A 136 -35.12 -11.11 -18.19
N CYS A 137 -34.67 -10.35 -17.17
CA CYS A 137 -35.57 -9.89 -16.11
C CYS A 137 -36.32 -8.66 -16.64
N GLN A 138 -37.55 -8.91 -17.12
CA GLN A 138 -38.49 -7.86 -17.48
C GLN A 138 -38.94 -7.11 -16.22
N ASN A 139 -38.43 -5.88 -16.09
CA ASN A 139 -38.92 -4.91 -15.12
C ASN A 139 -40.24 -4.33 -15.64
N ARG A 140 -41.38 -4.76 -15.08
CA ARG A 140 -42.67 -4.12 -15.30
C ARG A 140 -42.97 -3.23 -14.10
N ASN A 141 -42.49 -1.99 -14.15
CA ASN A 141 -42.98 -0.91 -13.30
C ASN A 141 -44.41 -0.57 -13.72
N GLN A 142 -45.37 -0.73 -12.80
CA GLN A 142 -46.60 0.05 -12.80
C GLN A 142 -46.77 0.65 -11.40
N GLU A 143 -46.70 1.97 -11.37
CA GLU A 143 -47.09 2.82 -10.25
C GLU A 143 -48.60 2.68 -9.99
N SER A 144 -49.03 2.67 -8.72
CA SER A 144 -50.00 3.64 -8.17
C SER A 144 -50.63 3.16 -6.85
N SER A 145 -50.53 4.04 -5.86
CA SER A 145 -51.56 4.42 -4.88
C SER A 145 -52.04 3.47 -3.75
N ARG A 146 -51.87 4.01 -2.53
CA ARG A 146 -52.84 4.14 -1.41
C ARG A 146 -52.99 3.00 -0.39
N ALA A 147 -52.55 3.36 0.82
CA ALA A 147 -53.31 3.43 2.08
C ALA A 147 -53.93 2.16 2.71
N ASP A 148 -53.52 1.94 3.96
CA ASP A 148 -54.29 1.51 5.15
C ASP A 148 -55.07 0.20 5.13
N SER A 149 -54.67 -0.74 6.01
CA SER A 149 -55.42 -1.17 7.21
C SER A 149 -55.14 -2.63 7.59
N ASN A 150 -54.90 -2.87 8.89
CA ASN A 150 -55.26 -4.03 9.75
C ASN A 150 -55.02 -5.47 9.19
N GLY A 151 -54.31 -6.38 9.85
CA GLY A 151 -54.47 -6.79 11.25
C GLY A 151 -55.29 -8.10 11.34
N LEU A 152 -54.71 -9.11 11.99
CA LEU A 152 -55.34 -10.26 12.68
C LEU A 152 -55.49 -11.64 11.97
N SER A 153 -54.73 -12.61 12.55
CA SER A 153 -55.13 -13.90 13.13
C SER A 153 -55.74 -15.06 12.31
N ASP A 154 -55.14 -16.23 12.59
CA ASP A 154 -55.70 -17.58 12.82
C ASP A 154 -56.29 -18.43 11.66
N ASP A 155 -55.66 -19.61 11.52
CA ASP A 155 -56.09 -20.93 10.98
C ASP A 155 -57.50 -21.38 11.46
N PRO A 156 -58.11 -22.54 11.06
CA PRO A 156 -57.68 -23.60 10.13
C PRO A 156 -58.79 -24.28 9.26
N ASN A 157 -58.34 -25.21 8.38
CA ASN A 157 -59.02 -26.40 7.84
C ASN A 157 -60.35 -26.27 7.08
N ASP A 158 -60.40 -26.76 5.82
CA ASP A 158 -61.17 -27.99 5.53
C ASP A 158 -60.81 -28.62 4.16
N LEU A 159 -61.11 -29.90 4.11
CA LEU A 159 -60.86 -30.96 3.16
C LEU A 159 -61.45 -30.75 1.76
N ALA A 160 -60.74 -31.19 0.73
CA ALA A 160 -61.37 -31.74 -0.48
C ALA A 160 -60.46 -32.78 -1.15
N VAL A 161 -60.82 -34.04 -0.94
CA VAL A 161 -60.36 -35.21 -1.69
C VAL A 161 -60.99 -35.19 -3.08
N SER A 162 -60.21 -35.45 -4.12
CA SER A 162 -60.70 -36.11 -5.33
C SER A 162 -59.65 -37.05 -5.91
N GLU A 163 -60.02 -38.32 -5.81
CA GLU A 163 -59.57 -39.48 -6.57
C GLU A 163 -59.54 -39.17 -8.09
N ARG A 164 -58.83 -39.84 -8.99
CA ARG A 164 -58.54 -41.28 -9.11
C ARG A 164 -57.58 -41.49 -10.32
N LYS A 165 -56.56 -42.34 -10.13
CA LYS A 165 -55.93 -43.38 -10.99
C LYS A 165 -55.94 -43.23 -12.54
N VAL A 166 -54.88 -43.58 -13.29
CA VAL A 166 -54.52 -44.97 -13.70
C VAL A 166 -53.30 -44.92 -14.66
N ASP A 167 -52.22 -45.63 -14.27
CA ASP A 167 -51.40 -46.62 -15.03
C ASP A 167 -50.59 -46.16 -16.29
N THR A 168 -49.42 -46.72 -16.69
CA THR A 168 -48.72 -47.99 -16.44
C THR A 168 -47.24 -47.89 -16.94
N GLU A 169 -46.34 -48.69 -16.33
CA GLU A 169 -45.21 -49.48 -16.92
C GLU A 169 -43.94 -48.82 -17.53
N GLN A 170 -42.76 -49.08 -16.90
CA GLN A 170 -41.64 -49.97 -17.33
C GLN A 170 -40.64 -49.28 -18.29
N ASP A 171 -39.32 -49.48 -18.29
CA ASP A 171 -38.28 -50.10 -17.45
C ASP A 171 -36.94 -49.71 -18.17
N THR A 172 -35.79 -49.98 -17.55
CA THR A 172 -34.42 -50.06 -18.09
C THR A 172 -33.45 -48.87 -17.99
N ASP A 173 -32.43 -49.14 -17.17
CA ASP A 173 -30.98 -48.97 -17.35
C ASP A 173 -30.26 -47.61 -17.22
N ARG A 174 -29.61 -47.47 -16.05
CA ARG A 174 -28.17 -47.22 -15.84
C ARG A 174 -27.41 -46.34 -16.86
N GLN A 175 -26.97 -45.16 -16.41
CA GLN A 175 -25.55 -44.78 -16.46
C GLN A 175 -25.14 -43.61 -15.54
N ALA A 176 -24.18 -43.92 -14.66
CA ALA A 176 -23.04 -43.14 -14.16
C ALA A 176 -23.19 -41.64 -13.77
N MET A 177 -23.16 -41.42 -12.44
CA MET A 177 -22.75 -40.17 -11.76
C MET A 177 -21.22 -39.99 -11.75
N PRO A 178 -20.67 -38.75 -11.85
CA PRO A 178 -19.28 -38.47 -11.50
C PRO A 178 -19.10 -38.34 -9.98
N ARG A 179 -18.09 -39.06 -9.48
CA ARG A 179 -17.61 -39.07 -8.09
C ARG A 179 -17.13 -37.68 -7.64
N SER A 180 -17.56 -37.27 -6.45
CA SER A 180 -16.80 -36.37 -5.59
C SER A 180 -16.49 -37.09 -4.26
N LEU A 181 -15.23 -37.01 -3.84
CA LEU A 181 -14.68 -37.62 -2.62
C LEU A 181 -15.31 -37.02 -1.35
N PRO A 182 -15.45 -37.80 -0.25
CA PRO A 182 -16.18 -37.38 0.93
C PRO A 182 -15.33 -36.52 1.87
N SER A 183 -15.88 -35.36 2.27
CA SER A 183 -15.46 -34.63 3.46
C SER A 183 -15.72 -35.49 4.71
N GLU A 184 -14.73 -35.64 5.58
CA GLU A 184 -14.75 -36.52 6.76
C GLU A 184 -15.88 -36.21 7.77
N GLY A 185 -16.53 -35.05 7.72
CA GLY A 185 -17.72 -34.74 8.51
C GLY A 185 -19.05 -35.27 7.93
N SER A 186 -19.11 -35.53 6.62
CA SER A 186 -20.34 -36.01 5.96
C SER A 186 -20.64 -37.48 6.28
N ASN A 187 -19.62 -38.27 6.65
CA ASN A 187 -19.78 -39.67 7.01
C ASN A 187 -20.48 -39.88 8.35
N ASP A 188 -20.27 -38.99 9.33
CA ASP A 188 -20.90 -39.11 10.65
C ASP A 188 -22.38 -38.73 10.61
N ILE A 189 -22.73 -37.69 9.85
CA ILE A 189 -24.14 -37.29 9.64
C ILE A 189 -24.90 -38.40 8.89
N LEU A 190 -24.30 -38.98 7.84
CA LEU A 190 -24.89 -40.13 7.13
C LEU A 190 -25.04 -41.36 8.03
N ARG A 191 -24.10 -41.61 8.96
CA ARG A 191 -24.19 -42.71 9.93
C ARG A 191 -25.33 -42.51 10.92
N ILE A 192 -25.51 -41.29 11.42
CA ILE A 192 -26.61 -40.92 12.32
C ILE A 192 -27.95 -41.04 11.59
N LEU A 193 -28.06 -40.51 10.37
CA LEU A 193 -29.28 -40.62 9.56
C LEU A 193 -29.63 -42.07 9.22
N LYS A 194 -28.62 -42.89 8.90
CA LYS A 194 -28.82 -44.33 8.66
C LYS A 194 -29.27 -45.06 9.92
N SER A 195 -28.69 -44.74 11.08
CA SER A 195 -29.13 -45.29 12.37
C SER A 195 -30.55 -44.85 12.73
N HIS A 196 -30.92 -43.60 12.47
CA HIS A 196 -32.28 -43.11 12.72
C HIS A 196 -33.29 -43.77 11.78
N LYS A 197 -32.96 -43.95 10.50
CA LYS A 197 -33.77 -44.70 9.54
C LYS A 197 -33.99 -46.15 10.00
N GLU A 198 -32.93 -46.83 10.42
CA GLU A 198 -33.01 -48.21 10.90
C GLU A 198 -33.88 -48.34 12.16
N LYS A 199 -33.76 -47.41 13.11
CA LYS A 199 -34.64 -47.34 14.30
C LYS A 199 -36.09 -47.10 13.93
N LEU A 200 -36.37 -46.27 12.93
CA LEU A 200 -37.72 -46.02 12.45
C LEU A 200 -38.31 -47.27 11.78
N GLU A 201 -37.53 -47.96 10.95
CA GLU A 201 -37.92 -49.20 10.28
C GLU A 201 -38.13 -50.35 11.28
N GLU A 202 -37.32 -50.42 12.34
CA GLU A 202 -37.51 -51.34 13.45
C GLU A 202 -38.77 -51.02 14.26
N GLY A 203 -39.01 -49.74 14.58
CA GLY A 203 -40.25 -49.30 15.24
C GLY A 203 -41.50 -49.61 14.42
N MET A 204 -41.44 -49.44 13.10
CA MET A 204 -42.53 -49.81 12.19
C MET A 204 -42.78 -51.32 12.15
N ARG A 205 -41.72 -52.14 12.17
CA ARG A 205 -41.83 -53.61 12.22
C ARG A 205 -42.43 -54.07 13.55
N GLU A 206 -42.01 -53.49 14.65
CA GLU A 206 -42.50 -53.81 15.99
C GLU A 206 -43.97 -53.40 16.16
N LEU A 207 -44.36 -52.23 15.64
CA LEU A 207 -45.74 -51.79 15.65
C LEU A 207 -46.63 -52.73 14.84
N LYS A 208 -46.16 -53.18 13.66
CA LYS A 208 -46.88 -54.17 12.84
C LYS A 208 -47.05 -55.50 13.57
N ARG A 209 -46.01 -56.00 14.22
CA ARG A 209 -46.05 -57.21 15.06
C ARG A 209 -47.06 -57.08 16.20
N ARG A 210 -47.05 -55.94 16.91
CA ARG A 210 -47.98 -55.66 18.00
C ARG A 210 -49.43 -55.56 17.53
N ASN A 211 -49.66 -55.04 16.31
CA ASN A 211 -50.99 -54.98 15.72
C ASN A 211 -51.51 -56.39 15.36
N GLU A 212 -50.67 -57.25 14.78
CA GLU A 212 -51.01 -58.64 14.51
C GLU A 212 -51.31 -59.44 15.80
N GLU A 213 -50.62 -59.15 16.90
CA GLU A 213 -50.93 -59.74 18.22
C GLU A 213 -52.25 -59.24 18.80
N LEU A 214 -52.54 -57.95 18.65
CA LEU A 214 -53.82 -57.36 19.06
C LEU A 214 -55.00 -57.96 18.30
N ASP A 215 -54.85 -58.17 16.99
CA ASP A 215 -55.88 -58.82 16.17
C ASP A 215 -56.10 -60.27 16.59
N LYS A 216 -55.04 -61.03 16.91
CA LYS A 216 -55.18 -62.39 17.47
C LYS A 216 -55.91 -62.39 18.81
N ALA A 217 -55.54 -61.50 19.73
CA ALA A 217 -56.20 -61.37 21.02
C ALA A 217 -57.67 -60.96 20.89
N LYS A 218 -57.99 -60.12 19.89
CA LYS A 218 -59.38 -59.75 19.57
C LYS A 218 -60.18 -60.95 19.08
N MET A 219 -59.63 -61.74 18.15
CA MET A 219 -60.27 -62.96 17.65
C MET A 219 -60.48 -64.00 18.77
N GLU A 220 -59.56 -64.12 19.73
CA GLU A 220 -59.73 -64.99 20.90
C GLU A 220 -60.86 -64.50 21.82
N ARG A 221 -60.92 -63.20 22.10
CA ARG A 221 -62.03 -62.61 22.86
C ARG A 221 -63.38 -62.80 22.18
N GLU A 222 -63.44 -62.65 20.86
CA GLU A 222 -64.67 -62.88 20.09
C GLU A 222 -65.13 -64.35 20.21
N LYS A 223 -64.20 -65.32 20.13
CA LYS A 223 -64.52 -66.74 20.38
C LYS A 223 -65.00 -67.01 21.80
N GLU A 224 -64.41 -66.35 22.80
CA GLU A 224 -64.84 -66.48 24.20
C GLU A 224 -66.26 -65.94 24.40
N ILE A 225 -66.57 -64.78 23.81
CA ILE A 225 -67.91 -64.19 23.81
C ILE A 225 -68.93 -65.12 23.13
N GLU A 226 -68.57 -65.73 22.00
CA GLU A 226 -69.43 -66.69 21.31
C GLU A 226 -69.70 -67.95 22.16
N CYS A 227 -68.68 -68.46 22.86
CA CYS A 227 -68.81 -69.60 23.77
C CYS A 227 -69.73 -69.30 24.97
N LEU A 228 -69.61 -68.09 25.54
CA LEU A 228 -70.48 -67.62 26.62
C LEU A 228 -71.93 -67.46 26.14
N HIS A 229 -72.15 -66.89 24.94
CA HIS A 229 -73.50 -66.80 24.35
C HIS A 229 -74.15 -68.18 24.19
N ASN A 230 -73.41 -69.16 23.64
CA ASN A 230 -73.91 -70.53 23.51
C ASN A 230 -74.28 -71.15 24.88
N THR A 231 -73.53 -70.83 25.94
CA THR A 231 -73.83 -71.30 27.30
C THR A 231 -75.09 -70.64 27.86
N VAL A 232 -75.26 -69.33 27.64
CA VAL A 232 -76.47 -68.59 28.04
C VAL A 232 -77.71 -69.14 27.35
N ASP A 233 -77.62 -69.46 26.06
CA ASP A 233 -78.75 -70.02 25.31
C ASP A 233 -79.15 -71.42 25.80
N GLN A 234 -78.17 -72.27 26.16
CA GLN A 234 -78.45 -73.55 26.81
C GLN A 234 -79.16 -73.40 28.16
N LEU A 235 -78.77 -72.40 28.97
CA LEU A 235 -79.42 -72.12 30.25
C LEU A 235 -80.86 -71.59 30.06
N ARG A 236 -81.09 -70.74 29.05
CA ARG A 236 -82.43 -70.26 28.70
C ARG A 236 -83.35 -71.39 28.26
N PHE A 237 -82.84 -72.34 27.46
CA PHE A 237 -83.58 -73.53 27.07
C PHE A 237 -83.99 -74.39 28.27
N LYS A 238 -83.07 -74.61 29.23
CA LYS A 238 -83.37 -75.34 30.48
C LYS A 238 -84.39 -74.63 31.36
N LEU A 239 -84.34 -73.30 31.45
CA LEU A 239 -85.32 -72.50 32.21
C LEU A 239 -86.73 -72.61 31.60
N MET A 240 -86.83 -72.59 30.27
CA MET A 240 -88.10 -72.72 29.55
C MET A 240 -88.73 -74.12 29.73
N GLN A 241 -87.91 -75.16 29.82
CA GLN A 241 -88.36 -76.54 30.09
C GLN A 241 -88.88 -76.71 31.54
N LEU A 242 -88.26 -76.05 32.51
CA LEU A 242 -88.70 -76.07 33.92
C LEU A 242 -90.00 -75.29 34.15
N THR A 243 -90.27 -74.27 33.34
CA THR A 243 -91.47 -73.43 33.48
C THR A 243 -92.75 -74.13 32.97
N GLN A 244 -92.63 -75.16 32.12
CA GLN A 244 -93.78 -75.91 31.55
C GLN A 244 -94.27 -77.09 32.43
N THR A 245 -93.61 -77.42 33.54
CA THR A 245 -93.89 -78.65 34.32
C THR A 245 -94.61 -78.43 35.67
N GLY A 246 -95.03 -77.21 36.02
CA GLY A 246 -95.71 -76.92 37.29
C GLY A 246 -97.21 -76.63 37.16
N ALA A 247 -98.06 -77.58 37.53
CA ALA A 247 -99.52 -77.47 37.55
C ALA A 247 -100.10 -77.74 38.96
N VAL A 248 -100.96 -76.80 39.43
CA VAL A 248 -102.23 -76.98 40.18
C VAL A 248 -102.18 -77.45 41.65
N THR A 249 -102.92 -76.73 42.54
CA THR A 249 -104.15 -77.19 43.27
C THR A 249 -104.47 -76.23 44.42
N GLU A 250 -105.74 -75.81 44.57
CA GLU A 250 -106.33 -75.59 45.90
C GLU A 250 -107.86 -75.76 45.87
N GLU A 251 -108.37 -76.55 46.84
CA GLU A 251 -109.71 -77.13 46.94
C GLU A 251 -110.69 -76.28 47.78
N THR A 252 -111.97 -76.45 47.44
CA THR A 252 -113.23 -76.06 48.11
C THR A 252 -113.47 -76.65 49.51
N PHE A 253 -114.26 -75.98 50.37
CA PHE A 253 -115.30 -76.64 51.21
C PHE A 253 -116.38 -75.69 51.78
N GLN A 254 -117.56 -76.24 52.10
CA GLN A 254 -118.87 -75.60 52.38
C GLN A 254 -119.35 -75.74 53.86
N LYS A 255 -120.32 -74.87 54.26
CA LYS A 255 -121.54 -75.02 55.16
C LYS A 255 -121.41 -75.82 56.50
N THR A 256 -122.10 -75.55 57.63
CA THR A 256 -123.57 -75.47 57.87
C THR A 256 -123.91 -75.23 59.39
N ASN A 257 -125.03 -74.53 59.66
CA ASN A 257 -126.07 -74.53 60.73
C ASN A 257 -125.96 -75.16 62.16
N ALA A 258 -126.36 -74.32 63.14
CA ALA A 258 -127.47 -74.39 64.15
C ALA A 258 -127.62 -75.47 65.28
N TYR A 259 -128.02 -74.93 66.46
CA TYR A 259 -128.80 -75.46 67.63
C TYR A 259 -128.13 -75.75 69.00
N THR A 260 -128.83 -75.20 70.02
CA THR A 260 -128.92 -75.41 71.50
C THR A 260 -127.68 -75.36 72.43
N VAL A 261 -127.77 -74.57 73.52
CA VAL A 261 -126.68 -74.27 74.49
C VAL A 261 -127.06 -74.77 75.89
N SER A 262 -126.13 -75.49 76.56
CA SER A 262 -126.18 -75.98 77.96
C SER A 262 -125.28 -75.11 78.88
N PRO A 263 -125.54 -74.95 80.19
CA PRO A 263 -124.79 -74.06 81.11
C PRO A 263 -123.28 -74.31 81.27
N GLU A 264 -122.76 -75.52 81.02
CA GLU A 264 -121.30 -75.77 80.97
C GLU A 264 -120.64 -75.08 79.78
N ARG A 265 -121.41 -74.92 78.69
CA ARG A 265 -121.02 -74.16 77.50
C ARG A 265 -120.85 -72.68 77.82
N TYR A 266 -121.56 -72.12 78.81
CA TYR A 266 -121.37 -70.72 79.24
C TYR A 266 -120.02 -70.48 79.93
N ARG A 267 -119.56 -71.41 80.77
CA ARG A 267 -118.25 -71.28 81.45
C ARG A 267 -117.10 -71.45 80.46
N GLU A 268 -117.21 -72.43 79.56
CA GLU A 268 -116.27 -72.58 78.45
C GLU A 268 -116.29 -71.38 77.49
N LEU A 269 -117.46 -70.81 77.18
CA LEU A 269 -117.57 -69.60 76.37
C LEU A 269 -116.93 -68.40 77.07
N GLN A 270 -117.05 -68.29 78.40
CA GLN A 270 -116.43 -67.23 79.18
C GLN A 270 -114.90 -67.37 79.24
N GLU A 271 -114.38 -68.58 79.45
CA GLU A 271 -112.94 -68.85 79.38
C GLU A 271 -112.41 -68.63 77.98
N LYS A 272 -113.13 -69.08 76.94
CA LYS A 272 -112.81 -68.80 75.53
C LYS A 272 -112.82 -67.30 75.24
N LEU A 273 -113.75 -66.53 75.83
CA LEU A 273 -113.81 -65.07 75.69
C LEU A 273 -112.59 -64.40 76.35
N ASN A 274 -112.22 -64.80 77.58
CA ASN A 274 -111.04 -64.28 78.26
C ASN A 274 -109.74 -64.64 77.52
N LEU A 275 -109.64 -65.87 76.98
CA LEU A 275 -108.50 -66.31 76.17
C LEU A 275 -108.45 -65.56 74.84
N LEU A 276 -109.60 -65.29 74.23
CA LEU A 276 -109.73 -64.43 73.06
C LEU A 276 -109.26 -63.02 73.38
N GLU A 277 -109.70 -62.43 74.49
CA GLU A 277 -109.31 -61.09 74.92
C GLU A 277 -107.80 -61.00 75.19
N GLN A 278 -107.22 -61.99 75.87
CA GLN A 278 -105.77 -62.09 76.09
C GLN A 278 -105.00 -62.27 74.77
N ASN A 279 -105.48 -63.12 73.84
CA ASN A 279 -104.91 -63.25 72.51
C ASN A 279 -105.05 -61.95 71.70
N THR A 280 -106.14 -61.20 71.87
CA THR A 280 -106.35 -59.91 71.20
C THR A 280 -105.35 -58.89 71.71
N MET A 281 -105.17 -58.78 73.03
CA MET A 281 -104.14 -57.91 73.61
C MET A 281 -102.71 -58.33 73.23
N GLN A 282 -102.43 -59.63 73.15
CA GLN A 282 -101.14 -60.15 72.70
C GLN A 282 -100.91 -59.82 71.22
N ARG A 283 -101.94 -59.98 70.37
CA ARG A 283 -101.92 -59.61 68.96
C ARG A 283 -101.68 -58.11 68.80
N ASP A 284 -102.38 -57.26 69.55
CA ASP A 284 -102.23 -55.81 69.50
C ASP A 284 -100.84 -55.36 69.95
N ARG A 285 -100.26 -56.03 70.98
CA ARG A 285 -98.86 -55.82 71.38
C ARG A 285 -97.87 -56.23 70.29
N THR A 286 -98.08 -57.39 69.64
CA THR A 286 -97.23 -57.82 68.52
C THR A 286 -97.39 -56.91 67.31
N GLU A 287 -98.59 -56.41 67.03
CA GLU A 287 -98.86 -55.48 65.92
C GLU A 287 -98.21 -54.11 66.16
N ALA A 288 -98.25 -53.60 67.40
CA ALA A 288 -97.55 -52.37 67.78
C ALA A 288 -96.02 -52.52 67.65
N LEU A 289 -95.46 -53.67 68.06
CA LEU A 289 -94.04 -53.97 67.88
C LEU A 289 -93.66 -54.08 66.40
N LEU A 290 -94.49 -54.73 65.57
CA LEU A 290 -94.28 -54.80 64.12
C LEU A 290 -94.31 -53.41 63.48
N LYS A 291 -95.29 -52.57 63.83
CA LYS A 291 -95.35 -51.18 63.36
C LYS A 291 -94.13 -50.36 63.78
N GLN A 292 -93.59 -50.58 64.97
CA GLN A 292 -92.34 -49.92 65.39
C GLN A 292 -91.15 -50.42 64.55
N LYS A 293 -91.04 -51.73 64.34
CA LYS A 293 -89.97 -52.30 63.50
C LYS A 293 -90.07 -51.86 62.05
N GLU A 294 -91.27 -51.68 61.53
CA GLU A 294 -91.51 -51.13 60.20
C GLU A 294 -91.03 -49.68 60.11
N LYS A 295 -91.32 -48.84 61.12
CA LYS A 295 -90.79 -47.47 61.19
C LYS A 295 -89.26 -47.45 61.28
N ASP A 296 -88.68 -48.29 62.12
CA ASP A 296 -87.22 -48.41 62.26
C ASP A 296 -86.58 -48.87 60.93
N TYR A 297 -87.19 -49.83 60.23
CA TYR A 297 -86.74 -50.31 58.93
C TYR A 297 -86.81 -49.22 57.86
N ILE A 298 -87.89 -48.46 57.81
CA ILE A 298 -88.05 -47.32 56.90
C ILE A 298 -86.99 -46.24 57.20
N GLN A 299 -86.76 -45.91 58.47
CA GLN A 299 -85.76 -44.93 58.87
C GLN A 299 -84.34 -45.40 58.48
N LEU A 300 -83.99 -46.64 58.78
CA LEU A 300 -82.70 -47.23 58.41
C LEU A 300 -82.51 -47.23 56.89
N THR A 301 -83.57 -47.49 56.13
CA THR A 301 -83.52 -47.42 54.65
C THR A 301 -83.20 -46.01 54.19
N LYS A 302 -83.91 -44.99 54.71
CA LYS A 302 -83.63 -43.57 54.40
C LYS A 302 -82.21 -43.16 54.76
N ASP A 303 -81.72 -43.57 55.92
CA ASP A 303 -80.35 -43.26 56.36
C ASP A 303 -79.32 -43.95 55.45
N SER A 304 -79.58 -45.19 55.02
CA SER A 304 -78.73 -45.91 54.05
C SER A 304 -78.70 -45.25 52.67
N GLU A 305 -79.82 -44.64 52.25
CA GLU A 305 -79.92 -43.91 50.99
C GLU A 305 -79.20 -42.56 51.10
N ALA A 306 -79.36 -41.85 52.21
CA ALA A 306 -78.65 -40.60 52.48
C ALA A 306 -77.13 -40.81 52.53
N LEU A 307 -76.67 -41.86 53.21
CA LEU A 307 -75.25 -42.25 53.23
C LEU A 307 -74.75 -42.62 51.83
N ARG A 308 -75.51 -43.39 51.04
CA ARG A 308 -75.16 -43.70 49.65
C ARG A 308 -75.05 -42.44 48.79
N ALA A 309 -75.97 -41.49 48.93
CA ALA A 309 -75.92 -40.22 48.23
C ALA A 309 -74.67 -39.40 48.64
N GLN A 310 -74.36 -39.35 49.94
CA GLN A 310 -73.18 -38.67 50.45
C GLN A 310 -71.87 -39.29 49.92
N VAL A 311 -71.75 -40.62 49.97
CA VAL A 311 -70.59 -41.34 49.41
C VAL A 311 -70.46 -41.08 47.90
N THR A 312 -71.58 -41.08 47.17
CA THR A 312 -71.57 -40.80 45.73
C THR A 312 -71.13 -39.36 45.43
N SER A 313 -71.58 -38.38 46.23
CA SER A 313 -71.15 -36.98 46.13
C SER A 313 -69.65 -36.83 46.38
N LEU A 314 -69.14 -37.40 47.48
CA LEU A 314 -67.73 -37.35 47.83
C LEU A 314 -66.83 -38.04 46.78
N LEU A 315 -67.30 -39.14 46.19
CA LEU A 315 -66.60 -39.78 45.07
C LEU A 315 -66.57 -38.89 43.82
N GLY A 316 -67.64 -38.14 43.57
CA GLY A 316 -67.69 -37.13 42.50
C GLY A 316 -66.68 -36.01 42.73
N GLU A 317 -66.68 -35.42 43.93
CA GLU A 317 -65.74 -34.38 44.33
C GLU A 317 -64.29 -34.87 44.24
N LEU A 318 -63.99 -36.08 44.73
CA LEU A 318 -62.65 -36.67 44.64
C LEU A 318 -62.19 -36.82 43.19
N LYS A 319 -63.06 -37.28 42.29
CA LYS A 319 -62.76 -37.41 40.86
C LYS A 319 -62.51 -36.06 40.20
N GLU A 320 -63.30 -35.03 40.53
CA GLU A 320 -63.09 -33.68 40.03
C GLU A 320 -61.76 -33.09 40.53
N ARG A 321 -61.41 -33.32 41.80
CA ARG A 321 -60.12 -32.91 42.36
C ARG A 321 -58.96 -33.66 41.72
N GLN A 322 -59.11 -34.95 41.44
CA GLN A 322 -58.11 -35.72 40.72
C GLN A 322 -57.90 -35.17 39.30
N ALA A 323 -58.98 -34.93 38.54
CA ALA A 323 -58.88 -34.34 37.21
C ALA A 323 -58.24 -32.94 37.23
N SER A 324 -58.53 -32.14 38.26
CA SER A 324 -57.91 -30.83 38.46
C SER A 324 -56.42 -30.94 38.77
N LEU A 325 -56.01 -31.93 39.57
CA LEU A 325 -54.61 -32.22 39.86
C LEU A 325 -53.87 -32.67 38.59
N ASP A 326 -54.42 -33.61 37.83
CA ASP A 326 -53.83 -34.11 36.58
C ASP A 326 -53.60 -32.97 35.57
N LYS A 327 -54.55 -32.04 35.47
CA LYS A 327 -54.41 -30.84 34.63
C LYS A 327 -53.29 -29.92 35.13
N CYS A 328 -53.20 -29.71 36.45
CA CYS A 328 -52.13 -28.89 37.04
C CYS A 328 -50.74 -29.53 36.84
N GLU A 329 -50.64 -30.86 36.95
CA GLU A 329 -49.41 -31.60 36.67
C GLU A 329 -48.99 -31.51 35.20
N GLU A 330 -49.95 -31.59 34.27
CA GLU A 330 -49.69 -31.38 32.85
C GLU A 330 -49.22 -29.96 32.55
N ASP A 331 -49.87 -28.94 33.13
CA ASP A 331 -49.44 -27.55 33.00
C ASP A 331 -48.04 -27.36 33.60
N LYS A 332 -47.74 -27.98 34.75
CA LYS A 332 -46.39 -27.99 35.34
C LYS A 332 -45.37 -28.60 34.38
N ARG A 333 -45.63 -29.78 33.80
CA ARG A 333 -44.73 -30.42 32.83
C ARG A 333 -44.46 -29.51 31.63
N ARG A 334 -45.50 -28.89 31.06
CA ARG A 334 -45.37 -27.92 29.96
C ARG A 334 -44.52 -26.72 30.34
N LEU A 335 -44.69 -26.19 31.55
CA LEU A 335 -43.88 -25.07 32.05
C LEU A 335 -42.41 -25.48 32.23
N GLU A 336 -42.14 -26.67 32.75
CA GLU A 336 -40.80 -27.22 32.92
C GLU A 336 -40.10 -27.45 31.57
N GLU A 337 -40.80 -28.04 30.59
CA GLU A 337 -40.28 -28.20 29.22
C GLU A 337 -39.94 -26.85 28.58
N ARG A 338 -40.83 -25.85 28.69
CA ARG A 338 -40.55 -24.50 28.19
C ARG A 338 -39.35 -23.87 28.89
N LEU A 339 -39.21 -24.07 30.20
CA LEU A 339 -38.09 -23.55 30.97
C LEU A 339 -36.78 -24.22 30.55
N CYS A 340 -36.80 -25.54 30.32
CA CYS A 340 -35.66 -26.28 29.77
C CYS A 340 -35.25 -25.72 28.40
N CYS A 341 -36.19 -25.61 27.46
CA CYS A 341 -35.95 -25.02 26.14
C CYS A 341 -35.41 -23.59 26.21
N LYS A 342 -35.95 -22.73 27.10
CA LYS A 342 -35.44 -21.36 27.27
C LYS A 342 -34.04 -21.33 27.86
N THR A 343 -33.73 -22.23 28.78
CA THR A 343 -32.39 -22.36 29.38
C THR A 343 -31.37 -22.81 28.34
N GLU A 344 -31.69 -23.81 27.53
CA GLU A 344 -30.83 -24.28 26.43
C GLU A 344 -30.57 -23.17 25.40
N ASN A 345 -31.61 -22.41 25.02
CA ASN A 345 -31.48 -21.28 24.10
C ASN A 345 -30.65 -20.12 24.68
N LEU A 346 -30.70 -19.90 26.00
CA LEU A 346 -29.82 -18.92 26.65
C LEU A 346 -28.38 -19.41 26.64
N GLN A 347 -28.13 -20.68 26.94
CA GLN A 347 -26.79 -21.27 26.89
C GLN A 347 -26.18 -21.27 25.48
N THR A 348 -26.99 -21.48 24.42
CA THR A 348 -26.50 -21.35 23.04
C THR A 348 -26.13 -19.90 22.74
N LEU A 349 -26.99 -18.94 23.09
CA LEU A 349 -26.74 -17.52 22.87
C LEU A 349 -25.51 -17.03 23.63
N GLU A 350 -25.30 -17.48 24.87
CA GLU A 350 -24.09 -17.18 25.66
C GLU A 350 -22.82 -17.69 24.99
N ARG A 351 -22.85 -18.92 24.43
CA ARG A 351 -21.73 -19.48 23.67
C ARG A 351 -21.44 -18.69 22.40
N ASP A 352 -22.47 -18.32 21.65
CA ASP A 352 -22.32 -17.54 20.41
C ASP A 352 -21.75 -16.15 20.70
N MET A 353 -22.20 -15.50 21.78
CA MET A 353 -21.65 -14.21 22.22
C MET A 353 -20.18 -14.32 22.64
N GLU A 354 -19.79 -15.41 23.30
CA GLU A 354 -18.39 -15.66 23.67
C GLU A 354 -17.52 -15.94 22.44
N GLU A 355 -18.04 -16.65 21.45
CA GLU A 355 -17.35 -16.87 20.18
C GLU A 355 -17.17 -15.57 19.40
N GLN A 356 -18.21 -14.72 19.32
CA GLN A 356 -18.11 -13.39 18.71
C GLN A 356 -17.08 -12.52 19.41
N LYS A 357 -17.03 -12.52 20.75
CA LYS A 357 -15.97 -11.80 21.51
C LYS A 357 -14.59 -12.28 21.11
N LYS A 358 -14.36 -13.60 21.01
CA LYS A 358 -13.07 -14.16 20.58
C LYS A 358 -12.71 -13.72 19.16
N GLN A 359 -13.67 -13.75 18.23
CA GLN A 359 -13.47 -13.26 16.85
C GLN A 359 -13.13 -11.77 16.82
N HIS A 360 -13.82 -10.95 17.63
CA HIS A 360 -13.51 -9.53 17.77
C HIS A 360 -12.12 -9.29 18.36
N CYS A 361 -11.70 -10.03 19.39
CA CYS A 361 -10.35 -9.95 19.94
C CYS A 361 -9.28 -10.22 18.86
N VAL A 362 -9.43 -11.31 18.10
CA VAL A 362 -8.50 -11.64 17.00
C VAL A 362 -8.49 -10.55 15.93
N THR A 363 -9.65 -9.97 15.63
CA THR A 363 -9.77 -8.88 14.64
C THR A 363 -9.07 -7.61 15.12
N VAL A 364 -9.23 -7.26 16.40
CA VAL A 364 -8.54 -6.13 17.03
C VAL A 364 -7.03 -6.36 17.03
N ASP A 365 -6.56 -7.54 17.42
CA ASP A 365 -5.13 -7.89 17.41
C ASP A 365 -4.53 -7.79 16.00
N LYS A 366 -5.28 -8.23 14.97
CA LYS A 366 -4.89 -8.08 13.57
C LYS A 366 -4.74 -6.61 13.18
N PHE A 367 -5.69 -5.75 13.55
CA PHE A 367 -5.60 -4.31 13.26
C PHE A 367 -4.50 -3.60 14.04
N LEU A 368 -4.25 -4.01 15.29
CA LEU A 368 -3.13 -3.52 16.10
C LEU A 368 -1.80 -3.86 15.44
N LEU A 369 -1.62 -5.10 14.98
CA LEU A 369 -0.41 -5.52 14.28
C LEU A 369 -0.23 -4.79 12.95
N GLN A 370 -1.32 -4.58 12.18
CA GLN A 370 -1.27 -3.78 10.95
C GLN A 370 -0.86 -2.33 11.23
N THR A 371 -1.40 -1.72 12.29
CA THR A 371 -1.04 -0.36 12.71
C THR A 371 0.43 -0.28 13.10
N GLN A 372 0.92 -1.21 13.92
CA GLN A 372 2.34 -1.28 14.31
C GLN A 372 3.27 -1.43 13.10
N ASN A 373 2.91 -2.26 12.13
CA ASN A 373 3.69 -2.44 10.90
C ASN A 373 3.76 -1.15 10.07
N LEU A 374 2.63 -0.45 9.92
CA LEU A 374 2.58 0.83 9.21
C LEU A 374 3.34 1.93 9.95
N GLU A 375 3.24 1.98 11.28
CA GLU A 375 4.02 2.92 12.12
C GLU A 375 5.53 2.66 12.02
N ALA A 376 5.95 1.40 12.02
CA ALA A 376 7.35 1.02 11.82
C ALA A 376 7.86 1.43 10.44
N ALA A 377 7.07 1.20 9.38
CA ALA A 377 7.38 1.65 8.03
C ALA A 377 7.49 3.19 7.95
N LEU A 378 6.52 3.92 8.51
CA LEU A 378 6.56 5.39 8.58
C LEU A 378 7.78 5.90 9.35
N LYS A 379 8.16 5.25 10.45
CA LYS A 379 9.37 5.60 11.21
C LYS A 379 10.63 5.41 10.38
N LYS A 380 10.71 4.34 9.59
CA LYS A 380 11.82 4.09 8.66
C LYS A 380 11.88 5.15 7.57
N GLU A 381 10.76 5.47 6.92
CA GLU A 381 10.67 6.51 5.88
C GLU A 381 11.06 7.89 6.42
N ARG A 382 10.61 8.24 7.64
CA ARG A 382 11.06 9.46 8.32
C ARG A 382 12.57 9.49 8.52
N GLY A 383 13.18 8.35 8.86
CA GLY A 383 14.64 8.22 8.94
C GLY A 383 15.34 8.50 7.61
N VAL A 384 14.82 7.92 6.52
CA VAL A 384 15.33 8.16 5.16
C VAL A 384 15.22 9.63 4.77
N ILE A 385 14.08 10.28 5.02
CA ILE A 385 13.89 11.72 4.73
C ILE A 385 14.91 12.58 5.47
N VAL A 386 15.19 12.27 6.75
CA VAL A 386 16.20 12.99 7.54
C VAL A 386 17.60 12.82 6.95
N GLU A 387 17.94 11.61 6.49
CA GLU A 387 19.22 11.31 5.87
C GLU A 387 19.38 12.02 4.51
N GLU A 388 18.35 12.00 3.65
CA GLU A 388 18.35 12.72 2.38
C GLU A 388 18.42 14.23 2.59
N ARG A 389 17.72 14.77 3.60
CA ARG A 389 17.85 16.20 3.98
C ARG A 389 19.27 16.55 4.40
N ARG A 390 19.96 15.66 5.12
CA ARG A 390 21.38 15.84 5.49
C ARG A 390 22.26 15.85 4.25
N LYS A 391 22.08 14.90 3.32
CA LYS A 391 22.83 14.85 2.05
C LYS A 391 22.60 16.10 1.20
N LEU A 392 21.36 16.56 1.10
CA LEU A 392 21.02 17.80 0.39
C LEU A 392 21.74 19.01 1.01
N ALA A 393 21.73 19.14 2.34
CA ALA A 393 22.44 20.22 3.03
C ALA A 393 23.95 20.17 2.78
N GLN A 394 24.55 18.97 2.78
CA GLN A 394 25.96 18.78 2.43
C GLN A 394 26.25 19.20 0.98
N LEU A 395 25.39 18.83 0.03
CA LEU A 395 25.53 19.21 -1.37
C LEU A 395 25.39 20.72 -1.57
N GLN A 396 24.43 21.35 -0.89
CA GLN A 396 24.24 22.80 -0.90
C GLN A 396 25.49 23.52 -0.34
N HIS A 397 26.07 22.99 0.74
CA HIS A 397 27.31 23.53 1.29
C HIS A 397 28.48 23.37 0.31
N ALA A 398 28.67 22.19 -0.26
CA ALA A 398 29.72 21.92 -1.25
C ALA A 398 29.60 22.83 -2.48
N TYR A 399 28.38 23.03 -2.99
CA TYR A 399 28.13 23.96 -4.09
C TYR A 399 28.49 25.41 -3.71
N THR A 400 28.13 25.83 -2.49
CA THR A 400 28.46 27.17 -1.99
C THR A 400 29.98 27.37 -1.91
N CYS A 401 30.73 26.38 -1.42
CA CYS A 401 32.19 26.41 -1.39
C CYS A 401 32.78 26.49 -2.80
N LEU A 402 32.33 25.65 -3.74
CA LEU A 402 32.79 25.69 -5.13
C LEU A 402 32.51 27.04 -5.80
N PHE A 403 31.36 27.63 -5.53
CA PHE A 403 31.02 28.95 -6.03
C PHE A 403 31.97 30.03 -5.48
N GLN A 404 32.28 29.98 -4.19
CA GLN A 404 33.25 30.89 -3.56
C GLN A 404 34.66 30.69 -4.13
N ASP A 405 35.10 29.45 -4.34
CA ASP A 405 36.40 29.12 -4.93
C ASP A 405 36.49 29.65 -6.37
N TYR A 406 35.42 29.48 -7.15
CA TYR A 406 35.36 29.99 -8.53
C TYR A 406 35.39 31.51 -8.59
N ASP A 407 34.60 32.21 -7.76
CA ASP A 407 34.62 33.67 -7.68
C ASP A 407 36.00 34.19 -7.23
N THR A 408 36.62 33.50 -6.27
CA THR A 408 37.99 33.79 -5.82
C THR A 408 38.97 33.62 -6.97
N LYS A 409 38.91 32.51 -7.72
CA LYS A 409 39.73 32.28 -8.91
C LYS A 409 39.56 33.39 -9.94
N LEU A 410 38.33 33.75 -10.27
CA LEU A 410 38.04 34.81 -11.24
C LEU A 410 38.62 36.16 -10.80
N LYS A 411 38.53 36.49 -9.50
CA LYS A 411 39.17 37.69 -8.93
C LYS A 411 40.69 37.62 -9.00
N THR A 412 41.30 36.48 -8.67
CA THR A 412 42.76 36.29 -8.76
C THR A 412 43.27 36.35 -10.19
N GLU A 413 42.52 35.82 -11.16
CA GLU A 413 42.85 35.87 -12.58
C GLU A 413 42.76 37.30 -13.12
N LYS A 414 41.73 38.06 -12.74
CA LYS A 414 41.66 39.51 -13.04
C LYS A 414 42.86 40.28 -12.46
N LEU A 415 43.28 39.97 -11.23
CA LEU A 415 44.48 40.57 -10.62
C LEU A 415 45.78 40.11 -11.32
N ALA A 416 45.85 38.86 -11.79
CA ALA A 416 46.97 38.35 -12.57
C ALA A 416 47.03 39.01 -13.96
N ASN A 417 45.90 39.27 -14.60
CA ASN A 417 45.83 40.04 -15.84
C ASN A 417 46.24 41.51 -15.63
N HIS A 418 45.96 42.11 -14.46
CA HIS A 418 46.54 43.42 -14.12
C HIS A 418 48.08 43.36 -13.94
N ARG A 419 48.63 42.22 -13.48
CA ARG A 419 50.08 41.98 -13.51
C ARG A 419 50.61 41.65 -14.91
N SER A 420 49.77 41.34 -15.91
CA SER A 420 50.21 41.20 -17.30
C SER A 420 50.59 42.52 -17.97
N GLY A 421 50.37 43.66 -17.29
CA GLY A 421 51.03 44.92 -17.65
C GLY A 421 52.57 44.78 -17.63
N GLU A 422 53.12 43.89 -16.79
CA GLU A 422 54.54 43.54 -16.83
C GLU A 422 54.92 42.88 -18.16
N THR A 423 54.06 42.01 -18.70
CA THR A 423 54.23 41.37 -20.02
C THR A 423 54.22 42.40 -21.16
N GLU A 424 53.34 43.40 -21.09
CA GLU A 424 53.29 44.51 -22.06
C GLU A 424 54.55 45.39 -21.96
N THR A 425 55.01 45.72 -20.74
CA THR A 425 56.26 46.48 -20.55
C THR A 425 57.50 45.72 -21.01
N LEU A 426 57.56 44.40 -20.80
CA LEU A 426 58.63 43.55 -21.31
C LEU A 426 58.59 43.46 -22.84
N SER A 427 57.39 43.40 -23.44
CA SER A 427 57.22 43.41 -24.90
C SER A 427 57.69 44.73 -25.52
N HIS A 428 57.34 45.87 -24.92
CA HIS A 428 57.83 47.18 -25.35
C HIS A 428 59.36 47.28 -25.24
N ARG A 429 59.93 46.82 -24.11
CA ARG A 429 61.38 46.82 -23.91
C ARG A 429 62.11 45.89 -24.89
N LEU A 430 61.48 44.78 -25.29
CA LEU A 430 62.00 43.89 -26.33
C LEU A 430 62.00 44.61 -27.69
N GLU A 431 60.90 45.27 -28.06
CA GLU A 431 60.79 46.02 -29.31
C GLU A 431 61.83 47.15 -29.40
N GLU A 432 62.07 47.87 -28.29
CA GLU A 432 63.13 48.88 -28.21
C GLU A 432 64.54 48.26 -28.36
N ALA A 433 64.79 47.11 -27.76
CA ALA A 433 66.04 46.39 -27.91
C ALA A 433 66.25 45.91 -29.35
N GLU A 434 65.22 45.43 -30.02
CA GLU A 434 65.25 45.03 -31.44
C GLU A 434 65.55 46.22 -32.35
N LYS A 435 64.91 47.38 -32.13
CA LYS A 435 65.21 48.62 -32.86
C LYS A 435 66.67 49.06 -32.65
N ALA A 436 67.17 49.00 -31.41
CA ALA A 436 68.56 49.32 -31.11
C ALA A 436 69.55 48.35 -31.77
N LEU A 437 69.22 47.06 -31.83
CA LEU A 437 70.02 46.06 -32.54
C LEU A 437 70.02 46.32 -34.06
N ALA A 438 68.88 46.66 -34.64
CA ALA A 438 68.79 47.02 -36.06
C ALA A 438 69.65 48.26 -36.39
N LEU A 439 69.63 49.29 -35.54
CA LEU A 439 70.49 50.48 -35.69
C LEU A 439 71.98 50.13 -35.56
N LYS A 440 72.34 49.27 -34.60
CA LYS A 440 73.72 48.77 -34.47
C LYS A 440 74.14 47.96 -35.69
N GLN A 441 73.25 47.12 -36.23
CA GLN A 441 73.52 46.34 -37.43
C GLN A 441 73.73 47.26 -38.65
N ALA A 442 72.89 48.27 -38.85
CA ALA A 442 73.06 49.27 -39.89
C ALA A 442 74.39 50.04 -39.75
N HIS A 443 74.79 50.38 -38.52
CA HIS A 443 76.09 51.01 -38.29
C HIS A 443 77.25 50.07 -38.62
N ILE A 444 77.16 48.79 -38.23
CA ILE A 444 78.17 47.77 -38.59
C ILE A 444 78.30 47.66 -40.11
N ASP A 445 77.19 47.64 -40.83
CA ASP A 445 77.21 47.52 -42.29
C ASP A 445 77.82 48.75 -42.95
N LYS A 446 77.54 49.96 -42.41
CA LYS A 446 78.24 51.18 -42.83
C LYS A 446 79.74 51.13 -42.57
N LEU A 447 80.15 50.67 -41.39
CA LEU A 447 81.58 50.52 -41.07
C LEU A 447 82.26 49.50 -41.98
N LYS A 448 81.58 48.41 -42.35
CA LYS A 448 82.10 47.44 -43.33
C LYS A 448 82.29 48.06 -44.71
N GLU A 449 81.34 48.89 -45.15
CA GLU A 449 81.46 49.62 -46.43
C GLU A 449 82.65 50.59 -46.39
N GLU A 450 82.80 51.37 -45.32
CA GLU A 450 83.95 52.27 -45.12
C GLU A 450 85.28 51.48 -45.08
N LEU A 451 85.30 50.30 -44.45
CA LEU A 451 86.47 49.43 -44.42
C LEU A 451 86.87 48.93 -45.82
N GLU A 452 85.89 48.53 -46.64
CA GLU A 452 86.15 48.10 -48.01
C GLU A 452 86.63 49.27 -48.88
N GLN A 453 86.07 50.46 -48.71
CA GLN A 453 86.57 51.67 -49.37
C GLN A 453 88.03 51.95 -48.99
N GLN A 454 88.37 51.88 -47.70
CA GLN A 454 89.76 52.03 -47.23
C GLN A 454 90.68 50.96 -47.81
N ARG A 455 90.21 49.72 -47.94
CA ARG A 455 90.96 48.62 -48.54
C ARG A 455 91.31 48.90 -50.01
N THR A 456 90.36 49.40 -50.81
CA THR A 456 90.65 49.77 -52.22
C THR A 456 91.67 50.92 -52.34
N LEU A 457 91.61 51.90 -51.43
CA LEU A 457 92.60 52.96 -51.35
C LEU A 457 93.98 52.41 -50.95
N GLN A 458 94.03 51.45 -50.02
CA GLN A 458 95.26 50.77 -49.64
C GLN A 458 95.87 50.02 -50.82
N GLU A 459 95.08 49.27 -51.60
CA GLU A 459 95.55 48.60 -52.81
C GLU A 459 96.16 49.60 -53.82
N THR A 460 95.57 50.79 -53.93
CA THR A 460 96.10 51.87 -54.78
C THR A 460 97.46 52.38 -54.25
N ILE A 461 97.60 52.55 -52.93
CA ILE A 461 98.87 52.95 -52.31
C ILE A 461 99.95 51.88 -52.54
N GLU A 462 99.61 50.60 -52.44
CA GLU A 462 100.54 49.49 -52.71
C GLU A 462 101.05 49.53 -54.17
N VAL A 463 100.17 49.78 -55.13
CA VAL A 463 100.55 49.96 -56.55
C VAL A 463 101.47 51.16 -56.74
N LEU A 464 101.13 52.32 -56.17
CA LEU A 464 101.96 53.53 -56.27
C LEU A 464 103.33 53.35 -55.59
N THR A 465 103.37 52.60 -54.48
CA THR A 465 104.61 52.27 -53.78
C THR A 465 105.49 51.36 -54.65
N ALA A 466 104.91 50.34 -55.28
CA ALA A 466 105.63 49.49 -56.23
C ALA A 466 106.14 50.29 -57.43
N GLN A 467 105.33 51.22 -57.97
CA GLN A 467 105.75 52.12 -59.05
C GLN A 467 106.95 52.99 -58.65
N ALA A 468 106.95 53.55 -57.43
CA ALA A 468 108.06 54.34 -56.92
C ALA A 468 109.35 53.50 -56.77
N GLU A 469 109.25 52.25 -56.31
CA GLU A 469 110.41 51.35 -56.22
C GLU A 469 110.94 50.94 -57.60
N ILE A 470 110.06 50.73 -58.60
CA ILE A 470 110.49 50.49 -59.99
C ILE A 470 111.25 51.71 -60.52
N TYR A 471 110.72 52.93 -60.37
CA TYR A 471 111.41 54.15 -60.80
C TYR A 471 112.75 54.35 -60.11
N LYS A 472 112.84 54.04 -58.81
CA LYS A 472 114.09 54.07 -58.06
C LYS A 472 115.09 53.03 -58.59
N SER A 473 114.63 51.80 -58.89
CA SER A 473 115.45 50.76 -59.51
C SER A 473 115.94 51.17 -60.90
N ASP A 474 115.07 51.72 -61.74
CA ASP A 474 115.39 52.20 -63.09
C ASP A 474 116.40 53.34 -63.04
N PHE A 475 116.22 54.31 -62.13
CA PHE A 475 117.18 55.39 -61.91
C PHE A 475 118.56 54.87 -61.46
N GLN A 476 118.59 53.87 -60.59
CA GLN A 476 119.84 53.22 -60.18
C GLN A 476 120.48 52.42 -61.31
N ALA A 477 119.69 51.76 -62.16
CA ALA A 477 120.18 51.07 -63.35
C ALA A 477 120.78 52.05 -64.36
N GLU A 478 120.09 53.17 -64.63
CA GLU A 478 120.56 54.26 -65.50
C GLU A 478 121.86 54.88 -64.95
N ARG A 479 121.93 55.12 -63.63
CA ARG A 479 123.16 55.59 -62.98
C ARG A 479 124.31 54.59 -63.18
N ARG A 480 124.09 53.30 -62.91
CA ARG A 480 125.12 52.25 -63.11
C ARG A 480 125.57 52.19 -64.57
N ALA A 481 124.65 52.25 -65.53
CA ALA A 481 125.00 52.27 -66.95
C ALA A 481 125.85 53.50 -67.33
N ARG A 482 125.56 54.66 -66.74
CA ARG A 482 126.37 55.88 -66.91
C ARG A 482 127.75 55.77 -66.26
N GLU A 483 127.84 55.18 -65.08
CA GLU A 483 129.11 54.90 -64.40
C GLU A 483 129.96 53.93 -65.22
N GLU A 484 129.39 52.84 -65.76
CA GLU A 484 130.07 51.91 -66.65
C GLU A 484 130.54 52.58 -67.96
N LEU A 485 129.71 53.46 -68.55
CA LEU A 485 130.09 54.21 -69.73
C LEU A 485 131.22 55.21 -69.44
N ASN A 486 131.18 55.87 -68.27
CA ASN A 486 132.25 56.76 -67.84
C ASN A 486 133.55 55.98 -67.54
N GLN A 487 133.46 54.79 -66.92
CA GLN A 487 134.60 53.88 -66.77
C GLN A 487 135.20 53.49 -68.13
N LYS A 488 134.38 53.07 -69.10
CA LYS A 488 134.85 52.78 -70.48
C LYS A 488 135.47 54.01 -71.16
N LYS A 489 134.93 55.21 -70.93
CA LYS A 489 135.50 56.46 -71.43
C LYS A 489 136.88 56.73 -70.80
N GLU A 490 137.02 56.56 -69.49
CA GLU A 490 138.30 56.70 -68.79
C GLU A 490 139.33 55.67 -69.27
N GLU A 491 138.94 54.40 -69.43
CA GLU A 491 139.81 53.35 -70.00
C GLU A 491 140.27 53.68 -71.43
N LEU A 492 139.37 54.18 -72.29
CA LEU A 492 139.72 54.60 -73.65
C LEU A 492 140.60 55.85 -73.67
N GLN A 493 140.34 56.80 -72.77
CA GLN A 493 141.18 57.99 -72.59
C GLN A 493 142.58 57.61 -72.13
N GLU A 494 142.71 56.62 -71.24
CA GLU A 494 144.00 56.10 -70.78
C GLU A 494 144.74 55.36 -71.91
N LYS A 495 144.05 54.51 -72.69
CA LYS A 495 144.62 53.88 -73.91
C LYS A 495 145.10 54.92 -74.94
N LEU A 496 144.36 56.02 -75.10
CA LEU A 496 144.77 57.13 -75.96
C LEU A 496 146.04 57.83 -75.41
N ASN A 497 146.10 58.09 -74.10
CA ASN A 497 147.29 58.67 -73.49
C ASN A 497 148.52 57.75 -73.60
N GLN A 498 148.34 56.43 -73.42
CA GLN A 498 149.38 55.41 -73.61
C GLN A 498 149.92 55.42 -75.05
N THR A 499 149.04 55.37 -76.06
CA THR A 499 149.45 55.44 -77.48
C THR A 499 150.12 56.79 -77.82
N LEU A 500 149.68 57.90 -77.24
CA LEU A 500 150.33 59.21 -77.40
C LEU A 500 151.74 59.24 -76.78
N THR A 501 151.94 58.57 -75.65
CA THR A 501 153.26 58.44 -75.01
C THR A 501 154.19 57.53 -75.80
N GLU A 502 153.71 56.41 -76.34
CA GLU A 502 154.44 55.54 -77.27
C GLU A 502 154.87 56.30 -78.53
N LEU A 503 153.97 57.11 -79.11
CA LEU A 503 154.30 57.98 -80.25
C LEU A 503 155.39 59.01 -79.92
N ASN A 504 155.36 59.61 -78.73
CA ASN A 504 156.41 60.53 -78.28
C ASN A 504 157.74 59.81 -78.04
N LEU A 505 157.74 58.59 -77.50
CA LEU A 505 158.95 57.78 -77.31
C LEU A 505 159.54 57.37 -78.67
N HIS A 506 158.71 56.91 -79.60
CA HIS A 506 159.13 56.57 -80.95
C HIS A 506 159.68 57.79 -81.72
N LYS A 507 159.13 58.98 -81.47
CA LYS A 507 159.65 60.25 -81.99
C LYS A 507 161.01 60.60 -81.39
N GLN A 508 161.26 60.27 -80.11
CA GLN A 508 162.53 60.47 -79.42
C GLN A 508 163.60 59.49 -79.92
N GLU A 509 163.25 58.23 -80.17
CA GLU A 509 164.11 57.21 -80.81
C GLU A 509 164.53 57.64 -82.23
N LYS A 510 163.61 58.21 -83.02
CA LYS A 510 163.90 58.76 -84.35
C LYS A 510 164.86 59.96 -84.32
N MET A 511 165.00 60.65 -83.19
CA MET A 511 165.94 61.78 -83.04
C MET A 511 167.37 61.31 -82.70
N GLN A 512 167.55 60.11 -82.16
CA GLN A 512 168.86 59.56 -81.77
C GLN A 512 169.63 58.84 -82.91
N GLN A 513 168.98 58.53 -84.04
CA GLN A 513 169.59 57.83 -85.18
C GLN A 513 170.12 58.75 -86.32
N ARG A 514 170.48 60.02 -86.05
CA ARG A 514 170.96 60.98 -87.08
C ARG A 514 172.36 61.58 -86.83
N HIS A 515 173.38 60.76 -86.57
CA HIS A 515 174.79 61.16 -86.71
C HIS A 515 175.65 59.96 -87.17
N MET A 516 176.35 60.13 -88.31
CA MET A 516 177.23 59.17 -89.04
C MET A 516 176.54 58.20 -90.02
N ASP A 517 176.10 58.70 -91.19
CA ASP A 517 176.86 58.49 -92.43
C ASP A 517 176.30 59.33 -93.59
N SER A 518 177.24 59.85 -94.37
CA SER A 518 177.09 60.83 -95.43
C SER A 518 177.51 60.16 -96.75
N TYR A 519 176.88 60.52 -97.88
CA TYR A 519 177.51 60.83 -99.17
C TYR A 519 176.54 60.63 -100.37
N ARG A 520 176.45 61.71 -101.19
CA ARG A 520 176.40 61.68 -102.69
C ARG A 520 175.06 61.41 -103.42
N PRO A 521 174.91 61.80 -104.71
CA PRO A 521 174.65 63.16 -105.21
C PRO A 521 173.42 63.26 -106.18
N LEU A 522 172.96 64.48 -106.53
CA LEU A 522 171.90 64.84 -107.51
C LEU A 522 172.17 64.26 -108.94
N PRO A 523 171.21 64.00 -109.90
CA PRO A 523 170.11 64.88 -110.41
C PRO A 523 168.82 64.14 -111.03
N PRO A 524 168.02 64.60 -112.05
CA PRO A 524 166.53 64.41 -112.20
C PRO A 524 166.09 63.20 -113.11
N PRO A 525 164.83 62.96 -113.63
CA PRO A 525 163.41 63.33 -113.38
C PRO A 525 162.39 62.12 -113.28
N ALA A 526 161.09 62.42 -113.03
CA ALA A 526 159.81 61.82 -113.55
C ALA A 526 159.30 60.34 -113.30
N VAL A 527 157.96 60.24 -113.11
CA VAL A 527 156.98 59.19 -113.58
C VAL A 527 156.62 57.95 -112.71
N ILE A 528 155.36 57.93 -112.17
CA ILE A 528 154.24 56.89 -112.23
C ILE A 528 154.54 55.42 -111.74
N PRO A 529 153.57 54.46 -111.55
CA PRO A 529 152.13 54.39 -111.17
C PRO A 529 151.91 53.63 -109.83
N GLY A 530 150.78 53.69 -109.12
CA GLY A 530 149.46 53.09 -109.44
C GLY A 530 149.02 52.17 -108.28
N GLY A 531 147.75 51.91 -107.98
CA GLY A 531 146.52 52.29 -108.65
C GLY A 531 145.28 51.71 -107.94
N GLY A 532 144.11 52.11 -108.46
CA GLY A 532 142.76 51.55 -108.21
C GLY A 532 142.05 52.19 -107.01
N GLY A 533 141.02 53.03 -107.14
CA GLY A 533 139.79 52.91 -107.97
C GLY A 533 138.64 52.47 -107.05
N ILE A 534 137.41 53.00 -107.03
CA ILE A 534 136.58 53.62 -108.07
C ILE A 534 135.28 54.17 -107.39
N GLN A 535 134.77 55.30 -107.92
CA GLN A 535 133.35 55.77 -108.07
C GLN A 535 132.50 56.38 -106.93
N GLN A 536 132.21 57.69 -107.14
CA GLN A 536 130.89 58.38 -107.13
C GLN A 536 129.73 57.55 -107.71
N PRO A 537 128.42 57.83 -107.45
CA PRO A 537 127.74 59.15 -107.62
C PRO A 537 126.74 59.51 -106.49
N ASN A 538 126.61 60.79 -106.09
CA ASN A 538 125.64 61.80 -106.59
C ASN A 538 124.14 61.44 -106.48
N ARG A 539 123.38 62.12 -105.58
CA ARG A 539 122.19 62.91 -105.96
C ARG A 539 121.52 63.66 -104.79
N ASN A 540 121.39 64.97 -105.04
CA ASN A 540 120.27 65.89 -104.77
C ASN A 540 119.99 66.37 -103.34
N GLU A 541 120.53 67.57 -103.10
CA GLU A 541 120.23 68.53 -102.04
C GLU A 541 118.98 69.37 -102.38
N TYR A 542 118.16 69.61 -101.34
CA TYR A 542 117.07 70.62 -101.20
C TYR A 542 115.97 70.68 -102.28
N GLN A 543 115.01 69.73 -102.19
CA GLN A 543 113.87 69.61 -103.10
C GLN A 543 112.53 69.71 -102.36
N CYS A 544 111.58 70.51 -102.86
CA CYS A 544 110.25 70.62 -102.23
C CYS A 544 109.41 69.35 -102.48
N PRO A 545 108.92 68.67 -101.43
CA PRO A 545 108.22 67.39 -101.58
C PRO A 545 106.86 67.50 -102.30
N LYS A 546 106.26 68.69 -102.45
CA LYS A 546 104.94 68.87 -103.09
C LYS A 546 105.04 69.06 -104.61
N CYS A 547 105.99 69.86 -105.09
CA CYS A 547 106.10 70.21 -106.53
C CYS A 547 107.45 69.87 -107.16
N GLN A 548 108.38 69.27 -106.40
CA GLN A 548 109.71 68.84 -106.84
C GLN A 548 110.63 69.95 -107.39
N TYR A 549 110.34 71.21 -107.07
CA TYR A 549 111.23 72.33 -107.33
C TYR A 549 112.56 72.14 -106.58
N ASN A 550 113.68 72.24 -107.30
CA ASN A 550 115.04 72.18 -106.76
C ASN A 550 115.50 73.60 -106.40
N ALA A 551 115.70 73.84 -105.12
CA ALA A 551 116.21 75.12 -104.63
C ALA A 551 117.75 75.04 -104.46
N PRO A 552 118.50 76.11 -104.79
CA PRO A 552 119.96 76.12 -104.67
C PRO A 552 120.44 76.13 -103.20
N ASP A 553 119.60 76.52 -102.23
CA ASP A 553 119.89 76.52 -100.79
C ASP A 553 118.62 76.33 -99.92
N MET A 554 118.82 76.11 -98.61
CA MET A 554 117.75 75.81 -97.64
C MET A 554 116.77 76.97 -97.44
N ASP A 555 117.24 78.22 -97.42
CA ASP A 555 116.38 79.40 -97.23
C ASP A 555 115.41 79.58 -98.41
N THR A 556 115.87 79.36 -99.65
CA THR A 556 115.00 79.39 -100.83
C THR A 556 113.98 78.24 -100.81
N LEU A 557 114.35 77.06 -100.30
CA LEU A 557 113.42 75.95 -100.10
C LEU A 557 112.36 76.28 -99.04
N GLN A 558 112.74 76.94 -97.95
CA GLN A 558 111.84 77.23 -96.83
C GLN A 558 110.78 78.30 -97.18
N ILE A 559 111.15 79.32 -97.96
CA ILE A 559 110.20 80.31 -98.53
C ILE A 559 109.24 79.60 -99.49
N HIS A 560 109.77 78.78 -100.40
CA HIS A 560 108.96 78.06 -101.38
C HIS A 560 107.98 77.07 -100.73
N VAL A 561 108.39 76.33 -99.70
CA VAL A 561 107.51 75.42 -98.95
C VAL A 561 106.38 76.16 -98.25
N MET A 562 106.61 77.39 -97.79
CA MET A 562 105.58 78.21 -97.12
C MET A 562 104.44 78.63 -98.08
N ASP A 563 104.77 79.00 -99.32
CA ASP A 563 103.77 79.32 -100.35
C ASP A 563 103.18 78.06 -101.02
N CYS A 564 103.95 76.97 -101.09
CA CYS A 564 103.51 75.73 -101.73
C CYS A 564 102.53 74.92 -100.85
N ILE A 565 102.37 75.21 -99.55
CA ILE A 565 101.47 74.48 -98.62
C ILE A 565 100.06 75.10 -98.51
N GLN A 566 99.82 76.32 -98.98
CA GLN A 566 98.44 76.74 -99.32
C GLN A 566 97.90 75.92 -100.50
#